data_AF-A0AAW2LG07-F1
#
_entry.id   AF-A0AAW2LG07-F1
#
_cell.length_a   1.000
_cell.length_b   1.000
_cell.length_c   1.000
_cell.angle_alpha   90.00
_cell.angle_beta   90.00
_cell.angle_gamma   90.00
#
_symmetry.space_group_name_H-M   'P 1'
#
loop_
_entity.id
_entity.type
_entity.pdbx_description
1 polymer ?
#
loop_
_entity_poly.entity_id
_entity_poly.type
_entity_poly.pdbx_seq_one_letter_code
_entity_poly.pdbx_strand_id
1 'polypeptide(L)'
;MRYQMVEDRSVAEQTHEIINLEHALADAEMELPEKYLVMSIVEKFPKSWENFGMTLKHQKGRLSLNDLMIVISIEEEHRIRPIRCQLSINPGPI
;
A
#
# COMPACT_ATOMS: atom_id res chain seq x y z
N MET A 1 9.44 -13.67 -8.39
CA MET A 1 10.03 -13.61 -7.03
C MET A 1 9.06 -14.16 -5.99
N ARG A 2 9.52 -15.01 -5.06
CA ARG A 2 8.71 -15.65 -4.00
C ARG A 2 8.44 -14.78 -2.76
N TYR A 3 8.93 -13.55 -2.73
CA TYR A 3 8.68 -12.61 -1.64
C TYR A 3 7.19 -12.24 -1.54
N GLN A 4 6.73 -11.97 -0.32
CA GLN A 4 5.43 -11.39 0.06
C GLN A 4 5.67 -10.50 1.28
N MET A 5 4.97 -9.37 1.38
CA MET A 5 5.02 -8.52 2.57
C MET A 5 4.37 -9.21 3.76
N VAL A 6 4.87 -8.90 4.95
CA VAL A 6 4.40 -9.50 6.20
C VAL A 6 3.34 -8.61 6.86
N GLU A 7 2.40 -9.24 7.56
CA GLU A 7 1.23 -8.59 8.18
C GLU A 7 1.58 -7.73 9.42
N ASP A 8 2.69 -8.01 10.08
CA ASP A 8 3.11 -7.41 11.35
C ASP A 8 4.04 -6.19 11.20
N ARG A 9 4.27 -5.77 9.95
CA ARG A 9 5.07 -4.58 9.61
C ARG A 9 4.25 -3.61 8.79
N SER A 10 4.64 -2.34 8.82
CA SER A 10 4.02 -1.33 7.96
C SER A 10 4.18 -1.70 6.49
N VAL A 11 3.10 -1.59 5.72
CA VAL A 11 3.12 -1.78 4.27
C VAL A 11 3.83 -0.61 3.60
N ALA A 12 3.70 0.61 4.14
CA ALA A 12 4.45 1.76 3.66
C ALA A 12 5.97 1.57 3.84
N GLU A 13 6.42 1.12 5.02
CA GLU A 13 7.84 0.84 5.27
C GLU A 13 8.40 -0.23 4.33
N GLN A 14 7.70 -1.37 4.21
CA GLN A 14 8.12 -2.45 3.30
C GLN A 14 8.11 -2.02 1.83
N THR A 15 7.20 -1.12 1.44
CA THR A 15 7.19 -0.57 0.07
C THR A 15 8.38 0.35 -0.16
N HIS A 16 8.72 1.18 0.82
CA HIS A 16 9.90 2.04 0.75
C HIS A 16 11.20 1.23 0.62
N GLU A 17 11.32 0.09 1.31
CA GLU A 17 12.44 -0.83 1.15
C GLU A 17 12.56 -1.37 -0.29
N ILE A 18 11.45 -1.72 -0.93
CA ILE A 18 11.44 -2.19 -2.32
C ILE A 18 11.85 -1.07 -3.29
N ILE A 19 11.38 0.16 -3.08
CA ILE A 19 11.76 1.32 -3.90
C ILE A 19 13.25 1.63 -3.75
N ASN A 20 13.81 1.54 -2.54
CA ASN A 20 15.24 1.73 -2.34
C ASN A 20 16.09 0.66 -3.07
N LEU A 21 15.62 -0.59 -3.12
CA LEU A 21 16.25 -1.64 -3.92
C LEU A 21 16.17 -1.33 -5.41
N GLU A 22 15.05 -0.78 -5.87
CA GLU A 22 14.89 -0.35 -7.26
C GLU A 22 15.85 0.79 -7.62
N HIS A 23 16.02 1.79 -6.75
CA HIS A 23 16.98 2.86 -6.97
C HIS A 23 18.41 2.33 -7.08
N ALA A 24 18.77 1.35 -6.23
CA ALA A 24 20.07 0.68 -6.34
C ALA A 24 20.23 -0.12 -7.65
N LEU A 25 19.15 -0.67 -8.21
CA LEU A 25 19.17 -1.33 -9.52
C LEU A 25 19.29 -0.30 -10.66
N ALA A 26 18.59 0.83 -10.56
CA ALA A 26 18.70 1.93 -11.52
C ALA A 26 20.13 2.50 -11.56
N ASP A 27 20.77 2.68 -10.41
CA ASP A 27 22.19 3.06 -10.29
C ASP A 27 23.13 2.05 -10.96
N ALA A 28 22.72 0.78 -11.05
CA ALA A 28 23.44 -0.28 -11.75
C ALA A 28 23.04 -0.42 -13.24
N GLU A 29 22.34 0.58 -13.80
CA GLU A 29 21.81 0.60 -15.18
C GLU A 29 20.80 -0.53 -15.47
N MET A 30 20.13 -1.04 -14.43
CA MET A 30 19.09 -2.08 -14.50
C MET A 30 17.70 -1.52 -14.19
N GLU A 31 17.37 -0.37 -14.78
CA GLU A 31 16.09 0.31 -14.57
C GLU A 31 14.91 -0.59 -14.98
N LEU A 32 13.91 -0.68 -14.11
CA LEU A 32 12.70 -1.44 -14.36
C LEU A 32 11.59 -0.47 -14.78
N PRO A 33 10.71 -0.85 -15.73
CA PRO A 33 9.59 0.00 -16.11
C PRO A 33 8.72 0.34 -14.88
N GLU A 34 8.39 1.62 -14.68
CA GLU A 34 7.63 2.08 -13.52
C GLU A 34 6.34 1.28 -13.29
N LYS A 35 5.59 0.99 -14.36
CA LYS A 35 4.36 0.18 -14.30
C LYS A 35 4.62 -1.25 -13.81
N TYR A 36 5.76 -1.84 -14.17
CA TYR A 36 6.15 -3.15 -13.68
C TYR A 36 6.38 -3.11 -12.17
N LEU A 37 7.04 -2.08 -11.66
CA LEU A 37 7.32 -1.89 -10.24
C LEU A 37 6.03 -1.69 -9.43
N VAL A 38 5.16 -0.78 -9.88
CA VAL A 38 3.84 -0.53 -9.25
C VAL A 38 3.06 -1.83 -9.14
N MET A 39 2.91 -2.57 -10.24
CA MET A 39 2.16 -3.83 -10.23
C MET A 39 2.83 -4.91 -9.38
N SER A 40 4.17 -4.98 -9.40
CA SER A 40 4.93 -5.91 -8.58
C SER A 40 4.70 -5.65 -7.10
N ILE A 41 4.79 -4.41 -6.64
CA ILE A 41 4.54 -4.01 -5.24
C ILE A 41 3.11 -4.38 -4.81
N VAL A 42 2.11 -4.07 -5.65
CA VAL A 42 0.71 -4.40 -5.35
C VAL A 42 0.49 -5.92 -5.22
N GLU A 43 1.22 -6.73 -5.99
CA GLU A 43 1.20 -8.20 -5.86
C GLU A 43 1.96 -8.73 -4.64
N LYS A 44 2.75 -7.88 -3.97
CA LYS A 44 3.45 -8.20 -2.71
C LYS A 44 2.65 -7.85 -1.48
N PHE A 45 1.52 -7.17 -1.60
CA PHE A 45 0.73 -6.80 -0.44
C PHE A 45 0.32 -8.01 0.40
N PRO A 46 0.28 -7.84 1.74
CA PRO A 46 -0.16 -8.89 2.62
C PRO A 46 -1.66 -9.18 2.40
N LYS A 47 -2.14 -10.33 2.88
CA LYS A 47 -3.50 -10.80 2.59
C LYS A 47 -4.55 -9.84 3.13
N SER A 48 -4.31 -9.20 4.27
CA SER A 48 -5.23 -8.20 4.82
C SER A 48 -5.44 -6.97 3.90
N TRP A 49 -4.55 -6.73 2.94
CA TRP A 49 -4.62 -5.62 1.98
C TRP A 49 -5.17 -6.02 0.60
N GLU A 50 -5.64 -7.26 0.43
CA GLU A 50 -6.09 -7.80 -0.88
C GLU A 50 -7.14 -6.91 -1.58
N ASN A 51 -8.16 -6.46 -0.86
CA ASN A 51 -9.22 -5.60 -1.40
C ASN A 51 -8.68 -4.25 -1.90
N PHE A 52 -7.75 -3.66 -1.16
CA PHE A 52 -7.08 -2.43 -1.56
C PHE A 52 -6.20 -2.68 -2.79
N GLY A 53 -5.42 -3.75 -2.80
CA GLY A 53 -4.62 -4.15 -3.97
C GLY A 53 -5.47 -4.35 -5.23
N MET A 54 -6.62 -5.01 -5.13
CA MET A 54 -7.56 -5.16 -6.26
C MET A 54 -8.10 -3.82 -6.76
N THR A 55 -8.37 -2.89 -5.84
CA THR A 55 -8.79 -1.52 -6.19
C THR A 55 -7.71 -0.81 -7.01
N LEU A 56 -6.44 -0.92 -6.62
CA LEU A 56 -5.33 -0.34 -7.38
C LEU A 56 -5.15 -0.99 -8.76
N LYS A 57 -5.30 -2.32 -8.87
CA LYS A 57 -5.25 -3.03 -10.16
C LYS A 57 -6.33 -2.54 -11.13
N HIS A 58 -7.53 -2.22 -10.64
CA HIS A 58 -8.61 -1.67 -11.46
C HIS A 58 -8.35 -0.25 -11.97
N GLN A 59 -7.42 0.51 -11.36
CA GLN A 59 -7.04 1.83 -11.85
C GLN A 59 -6.16 1.79 -13.12
N LYS A 60 -5.94 0.59 -13.71
CA LYS A 60 -5.31 0.35 -15.03
C LYS A 60 -3.93 1.01 -15.20
N GLY A 61 -3.11 1.03 -14.15
CA GLY A 61 -1.73 1.53 -14.23
C GLY A 61 -1.64 3.05 -14.47
N ARG A 62 -2.62 3.79 -13.94
CA ARG A 62 -2.59 5.27 -13.89
C ARG A 62 -1.73 5.82 -12.75
N LEU A 63 -1.32 4.98 -11.82
CA LEU A 63 -0.52 5.37 -10.65
C LEU A 63 0.95 5.38 -11.01
N SER A 64 1.62 6.48 -10.69
CA SER A 64 3.08 6.51 -10.56
C SER A 64 3.52 5.79 -9.28
N LEU A 65 4.83 5.54 -9.12
CA LEU A 65 5.39 5.02 -7.87
C LEU A 65 5.17 5.97 -6.69
N ASN A 66 5.25 7.28 -6.94
CA ASN A 66 4.98 8.29 -5.91
C ASN A 66 3.51 8.28 -5.49
N ASP A 67 2.59 8.19 -6.46
CA ASP A 67 1.16 8.08 -6.15
C ASP A 67 0.90 6.82 -5.32
N LEU A 68 1.54 5.70 -5.67
CA LEU A 68 1.41 4.43 -4.94
C LEU A 68 1.83 4.59 -3.47
N MET A 69 2.96 5.24 -3.20
CA MET A 69 3.41 5.49 -1.82
C MET A 69 2.43 6.34 -1.02
N ILE A 70 1.88 7.38 -1.65
CA ILE A 70 0.90 8.27 -1.01
C ILE A 70 -0.36 7.48 -0.65
N VAL A 71 -0.93 6.72 -1.59
CA VAL A 71 -2.18 5.98 -1.33
C VAL A 71 -2.00 4.85 -0.32
N ILE A 72 -0.83 4.19 -0.28
CA ILE A 72 -0.50 3.19 0.75
C ILE A 72 -0.48 3.85 2.13
N SER A 73 0.16 5.02 2.26
CA SER A 73 0.28 5.73 3.54
C SER A 73 -1.09 6.15 4.07
N ILE A 74 -1.96 6.64 3.19
CA ILE A 74 -3.36 7.01 3.53
C ILE A 74 -4.17 5.78 3.97
N GLU A 75 -4.09 4.69 3.22
CA GLU A 75 -4.82 3.45 3.54
C GLU A 75 -4.34 2.84 4.86
N GLU A 76 -3.04 2.87 5.13
CA GLU A 76 -2.47 2.39 6.39
C GLU A 76 -2.99 3.20 7.58
N GLU A 77 -2.98 4.54 7.46
CA GLU A 77 -3.56 5.42 8.47
C GLU A 77 -5.06 5.15 8.67
N HIS A 78 -5.81 4.93 7.59
CA HIS A 78 -7.23 4.59 7.64
C HIS A 78 -7.49 3.29 8.40
N ARG A 79 -6.63 2.28 8.23
CA ARG A 79 -6.71 0.98 8.92
C ARG A 79 -6.34 1.04 10.39
N ILE A 80 -5.43 1.93 10.77
CA ILE A 80 -5.00 2.12 12.17
C ILE A 80 -6.06 2.87 12.97
N ARG A 81 -6.87 3.73 12.33
CA ARG A 81 -7.93 4.47 13.02
C ARG A 81 -8.97 3.49 13.58
N PRO A 82 -9.09 3.31 14.91
CA PRO A 82 -10.19 2.56 15.47
C PRO A 82 -11.49 3.28 15.10
N ILE A 83 -12.57 2.54 14.91
CA ILE A 83 -13.94 3.05 14.78
C ILE A 83 -14.26 3.84 16.06
N ARG A 84 -13.84 5.11 16.13
CA ARG A 84 -14.05 6.02 17.25
C ARG A 84 -15.01 7.15 16.87
N CYS A 85 -15.99 6.83 16.03
CA CYS A 85 -17.08 7.75 15.67
C CYS A 85 -18.47 7.08 15.61
N GLN A 86 -18.73 6.00 16.37
CA GLN A 86 -20.08 5.40 16.40
C GLN A 86 -20.70 5.13 17.78
N LEU A 87 -20.10 5.54 18.91
CA LEU A 87 -20.74 5.33 20.22
C LEU A 87 -20.61 6.56 21.13
N SER A 88 -21.44 7.57 20.89
CA SER A 88 -21.94 8.50 21.92
C SER A 88 -22.88 9.52 21.28
N ILE A 89 -24.14 9.17 21.02
CA ILE A 89 -25.32 9.96 21.43
C ILE A 89 -26.52 8.99 21.45
N ASN A 90 -26.88 8.48 22.63
CA ASN A 90 -28.25 8.04 22.92
C ASN A 90 -28.76 8.96 24.02
N PRO A 91 -29.64 9.93 23.75
CA PRO A 91 -30.43 10.52 24.81
C PRO A 91 -31.49 9.49 25.19
N GLY A 92 -31.47 9.01 26.43
CA GLY A 92 -32.49 8.10 26.95
C GLY A 92 -33.90 8.73 26.89
N PRO A 93 -34.96 7.91 26.97
CA PRO A 93 -36.32 8.39 26.81
C PRO A 93 -36.70 9.37 27.93
N ILE A 94 -37.31 10.49 27.53
CA ILE A 94 -37.99 11.46 28.41
C ILE A 94 -39.35 10.89 28.82
#